data_AF-A0A9E4HFL0-F1
#
_entry.id   AF-A0A9E4HFL0-F1
#
_cell.length_a   1.000
_cell.length_b   1.000
_cell.length_c   1.000
_cell.angle_alpha   90.00
_cell.angle_beta   90.00
_cell.angle_gamma   90.00
#
_symmetry.space_group_name_H-M   'P 1'
#
loop_
_entity.id
_entity.type
_entity.pdbx_description
1 polymer ?
#
loop_
_entity_poly.entity_id
_entity_poly.type
_entity_poly.pdbx_seq_one_letter_code
_entity_poly.pdbx_strand_id
1 'polypeptide(L)'
;MKGKNDRPDHLDSSILRGVFRLLALLIASLLWLPFSAILIFFASLFDQRTRFRLITTLTSPFCRTMAAVAGLHVRREGKRDPDVLIYVTNHVSWLDILTAGIAVSGVFVSRHDVKNWPGIGLFARLAGTVFIDRSSLRSAISSSNNIIERTEEGIRVLFFPEGRATSGDQVEPFKAFLFGGITEKRLAVQPLTILYTHIGRHPITPENKDQVYWYRTDQNFLSHAWQILKAPNLKATVLFHKSEAPPINPDREGLREFAERLRQKTAQGVPVWGSTVE
;
A
#
# COMPACT_ATOMS: atom_id res chain seq x y z
N MET A 1 -12.90 -21.59 40.28
CA MET A 1 -13.05 -20.27 39.63
C MET A 1 -11.82 -20.03 38.78
N LYS A 2 -11.90 -20.29 37.46
CA LYS A 2 -10.79 -20.07 36.53
C LYS A 2 -10.66 -18.56 36.25
N GLY A 3 -9.46 -18.03 36.46
CA GLY A 3 -9.10 -16.64 36.24
C GLY A 3 -9.40 -16.22 34.80
N LYS A 4 -10.22 -15.19 34.69
CA LYS A 4 -10.61 -14.52 33.46
C LYS A 4 -9.69 -13.32 33.31
N ASN A 5 -8.50 -13.46 32.71
CA ASN A 5 -7.72 -12.27 32.27
C ASN A 5 -6.49 -12.47 31.35
N ASP A 6 -6.28 -13.61 30.69
CA ASP A 6 -5.23 -13.68 29.66
C ASP A 6 -5.77 -13.22 28.30
N ARG A 7 -6.00 -11.90 28.15
CA ARG A 7 -5.97 -11.29 26.81
C ARG A 7 -4.49 -11.09 26.48
N PRO A 8 -4.03 -11.31 25.24
CA PRO A 8 -2.63 -11.06 24.90
C PRO A 8 -2.32 -9.60 25.20
N ASP A 9 -1.54 -9.38 26.26
CA ASP A 9 -1.11 -8.07 26.70
C ASP A 9 -0.50 -7.33 25.52
N HIS A 10 -0.88 -6.06 25.35
CA HIS A 10 -0.36 -5.18 24.32
C HIS A 10 1.17 -5.09 24.40
N LEU A 11 1.87 -5.94 23.65
CA LEU A 11 3.33 -6.06 23.57
C LEU A 11 4.00 -4.67 23.70
N ASP A 12 4.67 -4.44 24.83
CA ASP A 12 5.47 -3.24 25.16
C ASP A 12 4.93 -1.89 24.64
N SER A 13 3.62 -1.68 24.76
CA SER A 13 2.99 -0.42 24.33
C SER A 13 3.29 0.71 25.31
N SER A 14 3.58 1.91 24.80
CA SER A 14 3.91 3.08 25.63
C SER A 14 3.14 4.32 25.18
N ILE A 15 2.39 4.93 26.10
CA ILE A 15 1.66 6.18 25.85
C ILE A 15 2.63 7.31 25.50
N LEU A 16 3.75 7.42 26.22
CA LEU A 16 4.77 8.45 25.96
C LEU A 16 5.33 8.33 24.54
N ARG A 17 5.62 7.10 24.09
CA ARG A 17 6.02 6.84 22.69
C ARG A 17 4.93 7.27 21.71
N GLY A 18 3.67 6.92 21.99
CA GLY A 18 2.53 7.30 21.17
C GLY A 18 2.39 8.82 21.04
N VAL A 19 2.48 9.56 22.14
CA VAL A 19 2.42 11.03 22.15
C VAL A 19 3.57 11.63 21.36
N PHE A 20 4.81 11.18 21.61
CA PHE A 20 5.99 11.68 20.90
C PHE A 20 5.88 11.45 19.38
N ARG A 21 5.51 10.23 18.95
CA ARG A 21 5.34 9.92 17.54
C ARG A 21 4.18 10.69 16.90
N LEU A 22 3.08 10.89 17.63
CA LEU A 22 1.97 11.70 17.15
C LEU A 22 2.41 13.15 16.89
N LEU A 23 3.07 13.78 17.87
CA LEU A 23 3.59 15.15 17.73
C LEU A 23 4.60 15.23 16.57
N ALA A 24 5.52 14.28 16.48
CA ALA A 24 6.49 14.22 15.40
C ALA A 24 5.82 14.01 14.03
N LEU A 25 4.74 13.22 13.92
CA LEU A 25 3.98 13.04 12.68
C LEU A 25 3.26 14.33 12.29
N LEU A 26 2.68 15.05 13.25
CA LEU A 26 2.03 16.34 12.99
C LEU A 26 3.05 17.37 12.50
N ILE A 27 4.21 17.47 13.15
CA ILE A 27 5.30 18.36 12.71
C ILE A 27 5.80 17.96 11.33
N ALA A 28 6.10 16.67 11.12
CA ALA A 28 6.57 16.18 9.83
C ALA A 28 5.53 16.43 8.72
N SER A 29 4.24 16.26 9.00
CA SER A 29 3.15 16.57 8.06
C SER A 29 3.08 18.06 7.76
N LEU A 30 3.22 18.92 8.78
CA LEU A 30 3.21 20.37 8.64
C LEU A 30 4.40 20.89 7.83
N LEU A 31 5.54 20.20 7.85
CA LEU A 31 6.71 20.53 7.03
C LEU A 31 6.57 19.98 5.60
N TRP A 32 6.18 18.70 5.46
CA TRP A 32 6.09 18.03 4.16
C TRP A 32 5.02 18.62 3.26
N LEU A 33 3.86 18.98 3.81
CA LEU A 33 2.73 19.46 3.01
C LEU A 33 3.07 20.76 2.23
N PRO A 34 3.48 21.87 2.87
CA PRO A 34 3.86 23.09 2.15
C PRO A 34 5.11 22.89 1.30
N PHE A 35 6.12 22.16 1.79
CA PHE A 35 7.33 21.88 1.01
C PHE A 35 7.02 21.19 -0.31
N SER A 36 6.27 20.09 -0.28
CA SER A 36 5.88 19.37 -1.50
C SER A 36 4.89 20.17 -2.35
N ALA A 37 3.96 20.93 -1.75
CA ALA A 37 3.03 21.78 -2.49
C ALA A 37 3.75 22.87 -3.29
N ILE A 38 4.74 23.54 -2.70
CA ILE A 38 5.54 24.57 -3.38
C ILE A 38 6.31 23.95 -4.55
N LEU A 39 7.01 22.85 -4.31
CA LEU A 39 7.78 22.17 -5.36
C LEU A 39 6.88 21.69 -6.52
N ILE A 40 5.73 21.08 -6.20
CA ILE A 40 4.77 20.61 -7.18
C ILE A 40 4.12 21.77 -7.93
N PHE A 41 3.84 22.90 -7.27
CA PHE A 41 3.32 24.11 -7.91
C PHE A 41 4.28 24.62 -8.97
N PHE A 42 5.57 24.79 -8.64
CA PHE A 42 6.58 25.22 -9.61
C PHE A 42 6.77 24.21 -10.75
N ALA A 43 6.77 22.91 -10.46
CA ALA A 43 6.85 21.89 -11.50
C ALA A 43 5.63 21.87 -12.43
N SER A 44 4.46 22.27 -11.92
CA SER A 44 3.22 22.37 -12.71
C SER A 44 3.23 23.52 -13.71
N LEU A 45 4.19 24.45 -13.61
CA LEU A 45 4.38 25.53 -14.58
C LEU A 45 5.08 25.07 -15.88
N PHE A 46 5.66 23.86 -15.88
CA PHE A 46 6.35 23.30 -17.04
C PHE A 46 5.40 22.37 -17.83
N ASP A 47 5.33 21.10 -17.43
CA ASP A 47 4.52 20.08 -18.09
C ASP A 47 4.07 19.01 -17.07
N GLN A 48 3.07 18.21 -17.45
CA GLN A 48 2.50 17.18 -16.57
C GLN A 48 3.52 16.09 -16.21
N ARG A 49 4.41 15.74 -17.12
CA ARG A 49 5.44 14.73 -16.91
C ARG A 49 6.42 15.16 -15.83
N THR A 50 6.90 16.40 -15.90
CA THR A 50 7.80 17.01 -14.92
C THR A 50 7.15 17.04 -13.54
N ARG A 51 5.88 17.46 -13.48
CA ARG A 51 5.08 17.43 -12.24
C ARG A 51 4.99 16.02 -11.64
N PHE A 52 4.60 15.00 -12.42
CA PHE A 52 4.46 13.65 -11.87
C PHE A 52 5.79 12.97 -11.56
N ARG A 53 6.86 13.26 -12.31
CA ARG A 53 8.22 12.83 -11.96
C ARG A 53 8.65 13.37 -10.61
N LEU A 54 8.33 14.63 -10.33
CA LEU A 54 8.60 15.22 -9.02
C LEU A 54 7.76 14.56 -7.92
N ILE A 55 6.45 14.40 -8.13
CA ILE A 55 5.56 13.70 -7.19
C ILE A 55 6.10 12.30 -6.84
N THR A 56 6.47 11.51 -7.85
CA THR A 56 7.00 10.16 -7.64
C THR A 56 8.38 10.17 -6.99
N THR A 57 9.21 11.16 -7.26
CA THR A 57 10.51 11.35 -6.58
C THR A 57 10.33 11.70 -5.10
N LEU A 58 9.33 12.52 -4.76
CA LEU A 58 9.03 12.91 -3.38
C LEU A 58 8.31 11.81 -2.58
N THR A 59 7.67 10.86 -3.26
CA THR A 59 6.87 9.81 -2.60
C THR A 59 7.70 8.95 -1.65
N SER A 60 8.81 8.37 -2.08
CA SER A 60 9.61 7.50 -1.21
C SER A 60 10.21 8.26 -0.01
N PRO A 61 10.83 9.45 -0.16
CA PRO A 61 11.27 10.27 0.97
C PRO A 61 10.16 10.63 1.96
N PHE A 62 8.98 11.02 1.48
CA PHE A 62 7.81 11.28 2.32
C PHE A 62 7.43 10.02 3.12
N CYS A 63 7.22 8.89 2.42
CA CYS A 63 6.86 7.63 3.06
C CYS A 63 7.93 7.15 4.06
N ARG A 64 9.23 7.31 3.75
CA ARG A 64 10.34 7.01 4.66
C ARG A 64 10.29 7.86 5.92
N THR A 65 10.02 9.15 5.79
CA THR A 65 9.90 10.05 6.94
C THR A 65 8.73 9.63 7.83
N MET A 66 7.55 9.45 7.24
CA MET A 66 6.35 9.04 8.00
C MET A 66 6.54 7.67 8.66
N ALA A 67 7.13 6.71 7.95
CA ALA A 67 7.42 5.37 8.47
C ALA A 67 8.43 5.41 9.62
N ALA A 68 9.53 6.16 9.47
CA ALA A 68 10.54 6.30 10.52
C ALA A 68 9.94 6.89 11.80
N VAL A 69 9.13 7.95 11.68
CA VAL A 69 8.44 8.53 12.84
C VAL A 69 7.43 7.55 13.44
N ALA A 70 6.67 6.82 12.62
CA ALA A 70 5.74 5.79 13.08
C ALA A 70 6.43 4.53 13.66
N GLY A 71 7.75 4.40 13.53
CA GLY A 71 8.51 3.23 13.97
C GLY A 71 8.49 2.05 13.00
N LEU A 72 8.06 2.24 11.76
CA LEU A 72 8.00 1.21 10.72
C LEU A 72 9.33 1.12 9.96
N HIS A 73 9.96 -0.05 10.00
CA HIS A 73 11.17 -0.37 9.26
C HIS A 73 10.83 -1.29 8.10
N VAL A 74 11.17 -0.87 6.87
CA VAL A 74 10.83 -1.61 5.65
C VAL A 74 12.09 -2.18 5.02
N ARG A 75 12.12 -3.50 4.86
CA ARG A 75 13.12 -4.26 4.11
C ARG A 75 12.56 -4.59 2.73
N ARG A 76 13.44 -4.63 1.73
CA ARG A 76 13.09 -5.07 0.36
C ARG A 76 13.82 -6.37 0.08
N GLU A 77 13.13 -7.31 -0.56
CA GLU A 77 13.66 -8.60 -1.00
C GLU A 77 13.29 -8.86 -2.45
N GLY A 78 14.09 -9.65 -3.15
CA GLY A 78 13.94 -9.85 -4.60
C GLY A 78 14.41 -8.64 -5.40
N LYS A 79 14.12 -8.64 -6.71
CA LYS A 79 14.61 -7.64 -7.66
C LYS A 79 13.45 -6.86 -8.27
N ARG A 80 13.47 -5.53 -8.11
CA ARG A 80 12.58 -4.64 -8.86
C ARG A 80 12.94 -4.67 -10.35
N ASP A 81 11.94 -4.86 -11.18
CA ASP A 81 12.08 -4.76 -12.63
C ASP A 81 12.17 -3.27 -13.01
N PRO A 82 13.28 -2.81 -13.62
CA PRO A 82 13.44 -1.40 -13.97
C PRO A 82 12.47 -0.93 -15.05
N ASP A 83 12.01 -1.84 -15.91
CA ASP A 83 11.20 -1.54 -17.10
C ASP A 83 9.69 -1.60 -16.82
N VAL A 84 9.31 -2.11 -15.64
CA VAL A 84 7.91 -2.19 -15.22
C VAL A 84 7.47 -0.93 -14.49
N LEU A 85 6.32 -0.41 -14.92
CA LEU A 85 5.63 0.73 -14.30
C LEU A 85 4.44 0.32 -13.45
N ILE A 86 3.91 -0.90 -13.58
CA ILE A 86 2.71 -1.32 -12.85
C ILE A 86 3.06 -2.35 -11.79
N TYR A 87 2.66 -2.05 -10.56
CA TYR A 87 2.92 -2.89 -9.41
C TYR A 87 1.61 -3.24 -8.70
N VAL A 88 1.45 -4.51 -8.34
CA VAL A 88 0.29 -4.98 -7.57
C VAL A 88 0.77 -5.70 -6.33
N THR A 89 0.00 -5.61 -5.25
CA THR A 89 0.34 -6.26 -3.98
C THR A 89 -0.89 -6.62 -3.19
N ASN A 90 -0.72 -7.51 -2.21
CA ASN A 90 -1.73 -7.76 -1.19
C ASN A 90 -1.97 -6.51 -0.33
N HIS A 91 -3.15 -6.41 0.27
CA HIS A 91 -3.53 -5.33 1.17
C HIS A 91 -4.01 -5.86 2.51
N VAL A 92 -3.25 -5.60 3.56
CA VAL A 92 -3.53 -6.09 4.91
C VAL A 92 -3.60 -4.97 5.95
N SER A 93 -3.04 -3.79 5.64
CA SER A 93 -3.03 -2.64 6.55
C SER A 93 -3.02 -1.31 5.80
N TRP A 94 -3.50 -0.25 6.42
CA TRP A 94 -3.30 1.11 5.89
C TRP A 94 -1.81 1.50 5.85
N LEU A 95 -0.95 0.84 6.64
CA LEU A 95 0.51 1.00 6.60
C LEU A 95 1.11 0.56 5.25
N ASP A 96 0.39 -0.23 4.45
CA ASP A 96 0.86 -0.74 3.16
C ASP A 96 1.21 0.39 2.19
N ILE A 97 0.55 1.55 2.31
CA ILE A 97 0.87 2.74 1.53
C ILE A 97 2.30 3.22 1.82
N LEU A 98 2.69 3.28 3.09
CA LEU A 98 4.06 3.67 3.47
C LEU A 98 5.04 2.59 3.02
N THR A 99 4.71 1.33 3.27
CA THR A 99 5.55 0.17 2.94
C THR A 99 5.84 0.08 1.44
N ALA A 100 4.81 0.14 0.61
CA ALA A 100 4.92 0.11 -0.85
C ALA A 100 5.53 1.40 -1.43
N GLY A 101 5.20 2.56 -0.85
CA GLY A 101 5.69 3.86 -1.30
C GLY A 101 7.19 4.01 -1.06
N ILE A 102 7.68 3.44 0.05
CA ILE A 102 9.12 3.25 0.28
C ILE A 102 9.69 2.35 -0.81
N ALA A 103 9.08 1.21 -1.12
CA ALA A 103 9.65 0.19 -2.00
C ALA A 103 9.77 0.59 -3.48
N VAL A 104 8.71 1.17 -4.07
CA VAL A 104 8.59 1.39 -5.53
C VAL A 104 8.75 2.87 -5.92
N SER A 105 8.32 3.80 -5.06
CA SER A 105 8.18 5.22 -5.37
C SER A 105 7.29 5.45 -6.61
N GLY A 106 5.98 5.51 -6.41
CA GLY A 106 4.98 5.65 -7.47
C GLY A 106 3.70 6.30 -6.96
N VAL A 107 2.74 6.49 -7.85
CA VAL A 107 1.39 6.95 -7.47
C VAL A 107 0.53 5.76 -7.07
N PHE A 108 -0.38 6.00 -6.13
CA PHE A 108 -1.29 4.98 -5.63
C PHE A 108 -2.65 5.04 -6.32
N VAL A 109 -3.36 3.92 -6.25
CA VAL A 109 -4.78 3.87 -6.57
C VAL A 109 -5.57 3.69 -5.26
N SER A 110 -6.54 4.56 -5.01
CA SER A 110 -7.35 4.55 -3.79
C SER A 110 -8.84 4.66 -4.09
N ARG A 111 -9.69 4.37 -3.11
CA ARG A 111 -11.13 4.62 -3.20
C ARG A 111 -11.43 6.11 -3.20
N HIS A 112 -12.47 6.52 -3.92
CA HIS A 112 -12.86 7.91 -4.08
C HIS A 112 -13.16 8.64 -2.75
N ASP A 113 -13.72 7.96 -1.76
CA ASP A 113 -14.04 8.54 -0.45
C ASP A 113 -12.80 9.02 0.33
N VAL A 114 -11.64 8.40 0.13
CA VAL A 114 -10.37 8.79 0.78
C VAL A 114 -9.97 10.22 0.42
N LYS A 115 -10.39 10.74 -0.74
CA LYS A 115 -10.17 12.13 -1.13
C LYS A 115 -10.75 13.12 -0.10
N ASN A 116 -11.81 12.74 0.60
CA ASN A 116 -12.52 13.60 1.54
C ASN A 116 -12.09 13.40 2.99
N TRP A 117 -11.14 12.51 3.25
CA TRP A 117 -10.66 12.26 4.61
C TRP A 117 -9.82 13.47 5.11
N PRO A 118 -10.07 13.98 6.33
CA PRO A 118 -9.31 15.09 6.89
C PRO A 118 -7.80 14.81 6.93
N GLY A 119 -7.00 15.73 6.40
CA GLY A 119 -5.54 15.60 6.29
C GLY A 119 -5.09 14.59 5.22
N ILE A 120 -5.51 13.33 5.33
CA ILE A 120 -5.13 12.23 4.43
C ILE A 120 -5.53 12.54 2.98
N GLY A 121 -6.72 13.08 2.76
CA GLY A 121 -7.20 13.44 1.42
C GLY A 121 -6.35 14.52 0.74
N LEU A 122 -5.75 15.44 1.51
CA LEU A 122 -4.84 16.46 0.98
C LEU A 122 -3.54 15.81 0.49
N PHE A 123 -2.91 14.98 1.31
CA PHE A 123 -1.71 14.24 0.92
C PHE A 123 -1.97 13.32 -0.26
N ALA A 124 -3.09 12.59 -0.28
CA ALA A 124 -3.44 11.71 -1.38
C ALA A 124 -3.62 12.47 -2.70
N ARG A 125 -4.26 13.65 -2.68
CA ARG A 125 -4.35 14.51 -3.88
C ARG A 125 -2.98 15.01 -4.32
N LEU A 126 -2.17 15.47 -3.38
CA LEU A 126 -0.84 16.02 -3.67
C LEU A 126 0.13 14.96 -4.21
N ALA A 127 0.03 13.73 -3.69
CA ALA A 127 0.75 12.55 -4.17
C ALA A 127 0.24 12.04 -5.53
N GLY A 128 -0.73 12.72 -6.15
CA GLY A 128 -1.28 12.36 -7.45
C GLY A 128 -2.06 11.04 -7.44
N THR A 129 -2.59 10.60 -6.30
CA THR A 129 -3.37 9.35 -6.19
C THR A 129 -4.49 9.30 -7.23
N VAL A 130 -4.62 8.17 -7.89
CA VAL A 130 -5.74 7.85 -8.78
C VAL A 130 -6.91 7.38 -7.93
N PHE A 131 -7.99 8.14 -7.93
CA PHE A 131 -9.19 7.82 -7.16
C PHE A 131 -10.18 7.01 -8.02
N ILE A 132 -10.54 5.83 -7.53
CA ILE A 132 -11.51 4.93 -8.16
C ILE A 132 -12.86 5.09 -7.48
N ASP A 133 -13.86 5.45 -8.28
CA ASP A 133 -15.26 5.23 -7.93
C ASP A 133 -15.70 3.85 -8.44
N ARG A 134 -16.41 3.10 -7.61
CA ARG A 134 -16.94 1.76 -7.91
C ARG A 134 -18.46 1.75 -7.99
N SER A 135 -19.10 2.92 -7.97
CA SER A 135 -20.54 3.08 -8.08
C SER A 135 -21.11 2.56 -9.41
N SER A 136 -20.29 2.48 -10.47
CA SER A 136 -20.72 1.98 -11.79
C SER A 136 -19.62 1.27 -12.58
N LEU A 137 -20.03 0.45 -13.56
CA LEU A 137 -19.14 -0.14 -14.57
C LEU A 137 -18.33 0.92 -15.33
N ARG A 138 -18.95 2.07 -15.64
CA ARG A 138 -18.31 3.20 -16.32
C ARG A 138 -17.15 3.78 -15.50
N SER A 139 -17.36 3.93 -14.18
CA SER A 139 -16.32 4.40 -13.27
C SER A 139 -15.16 3.40 -13.11
N ALA A 140 -15.45 2.10 -13.18
CA ALA A 140 -14.43 1.06 -13.18
C ALA A 140 -13.54 1.11 -14.45
N ILE A 141 -14.12 1.32 -15.63
CA ILE A 141 -13.37 1.49 -16.89
C ILE A 141 -12.51 2.76 -16.85
N SER A 142 -13.10 3.88 -16.44
CA SER A 142 -12.38 5.16 -16.29
C SER A 142 -11.18 5.03 -15.36
N SER A 143 -11.28 4.19 -14.34
CA SER A 143 -10.18 3.94 -13.40
C SER A 143 -9.00 3.22 -14.04
N SER A 144 -9.25 2.24 -14.91
CA SER A 144 -8.19 1.58 -15.68
C SER A 144 -7.49 2.55 -16.64
N ASN A 145 -8.24 3.45 -17.27
CA ASN A 145 -7.67 4.45 -18.17
C ASN A 145 -6.78 5.46 -17.43
N ASN A 146 -7.17 5.88 -16.22
CA ASN A 146 -6.35 6.76 -15.40
C ASN A 146 -5.03 6.09 -14.97
N ILE A 147 -5.02 4.76 -14.77
CA ILE A 147 -3.77 4.01 -14.51
C ILE A 147 -2.87 4.06 -15.75
N ILE A 148 -3.42 3.79 -16.93
CA ILE A 148 -2.68 3.82 -18.20
C ILE A 148 -2.07 5.19 -18.46
N GLU A 149 -2.85 6.26 -18.32
CA GLU A 149 -2.41 7.63 -18.57
C GLU A 149 -1.14 7.96 -17.76
N ARG A 150 -1.08 7.53 -16.49
CA ARG A 150 0.12 7.71 -15.67
C ARG A 150 1.31 6.91 -16.20
N THR A 151 1.08 5.67 -16.62
CA THR A 151 2.17 4.86 -17.17
C THR A 151 2.71 5.41 -18.49
N GLU A 152 1.87 6.03 -19.32
CA GLU A 152 2.29 6.70 -20.57
C GLU A 152 3.22 7.90 -20.29
N GLU A 153 3.08 8.56 -19.14
CA GLU A 153 4.01 9.60 -18.65
C GLU A 153 5.33 9.03 -18.07
N GLY A 154 5.48 7.70 -18.02
CA GLY A 154 6.62 7.01 -17.40
C GLY A 154 6.50 6.93 -15.87
N ILE A 155 5.30 7.06 -15.33
CA ILE A 155 5.05 7.08 -13.88
C ILE A 155 4.68 5.68 -13.40
N ARG A 156 5.32 5.26 -12.32
CA ARG A 156 4.99 4.00 -11.66
C ARG A 156 3.65 4.11 -10.96
N VAL A 157 2.79 3.13 -11.14
CA VAL A 157 1.49 3.01 -10.48
C VAL A 157 1.49 1.76 -9.62
N LEU A 158 1.04 1.90 -8.37
CA LEU A 158 0.87 0.80 -7.45
C LEU A 158 -0.56 0.72 -6.92
N PHE A 159 -1.13 -0.48 -6.90
CA PHE A 159 -2.48 -0.68 -6.40
C PHE A 159 -2.71 -2.04 -5.77
N PHE A 160 -3.84 -2.15 -5.07
CA PHE A 160 -4.27 -3.30 -4.30
C PHE A 160 -5.48 -3.96 -4.97
N PRO A 161 -5.30 -5.01 -5.78
CA PRO A 161 -6.38 -5.53 -6.60
C PRO A 161 -7.47 -6.27 -5.81
N GLU A 162 -7.21 -6.67 -4.56
CA GLU A 162 -8.22 -7.18 -3.60
C GLU A 162 -9.32 -6.13 -3.34
N GLY A 163 -8.94 -4.85 -3.42
CA GLY A 163 -9.83 -3.71 -3.32
C GLY A 163 -10.37 -3.39 -1.93
N ARG A 164 -9.93 -4.12 -0.90
CA ARG A 164 -10.07 -3.82 0.54
C ARG A 164 -8.86 -4.42 1.25
N ALA A 165 -8.58 -3.97 2.48
CA ALA A 165 -7.62 -4.66 3.33
C ALA A 165 -8.23 -5.98 3.84
N THR A 166 -7.40 -7.01 4.01
CA THR A 166 -7.78 -8.39 4.33
C THR A 166 -7.00 -8.91 5.53
N SER A 167 -7.42 -10.06 6.07
CA SER A 167 -6.77 -10.67 7.24
C SER A 167 -5.36 -11.18 6.94
N GLY A 168 -4.98 -11.24 5.65
CA GLY A 168 -3.70 -11.75 5.15
C GLY A 168 -3.41 -13.20 5.54
N ASP A 169 -4.44 -13.99 5.85
CA ASP A 169 -4.35 -15.46 5.96
C ASP A 169 -4.09 -16.09 4.59
N GLN A 170 -4.65 -15.45 3.56
CA GLN A 170 -4.44 -15.72 2.16
C GLN A 170 -4.54 -14.41 1.38
N VAL A 171 -4.05 -14.40 0.15
CA VAL A 171 -4.28 -13.28 -0.78
C VAL A 171 -5.65 -13.47 -1.43
N GLU A 172 -6.58 -12.55 -1.18
CA GLU A 172 -7.93 -12.64 -1.73
C GLU A 172 -7.94 -12.47 -3.26
N PRO A 173 -9.01 -12.91 -3.95
CA PRO A 173 -9.12 -12.77 -5.40
C PRO A 173 -8.88 -11.35 -5.90
N PHE A 174 -7.99 -11.23 -6.89
CA PHE A 174 -7.71 -9.96 -7.56
C PHE A 174 -8.87 -9.60 -8.50
N LYS A 175 -9.32 -8.35 -8.43
CA LYS A 175 -10.42 -7.87 -9.27
C LYS A 175 -9.97 -7.72 -10.72
N ALA A 176 -10.29 -8.72 -11.55
CA ALA A 176 -9.88 -8.82 -12.95
C ALA A 176 -10.14 -7.55 -13.80
N PHE A 177 -11.24 -6.83 -13.55
CA PHE A 177 -11.58 -5.62 -14.31
C PHE A 177 -10.53 -4.50 -14.18
N LEU A 178 -9.70 -4.49 -13.12
CA LEU A 178 -8.63 -3.51 -12.95
C LEU A 178 -7.49 -3.70 -13.97
N PHE A 179 -7.44 -4.84 -14.65
CA PHE A 179 -6.40 -5.19 -15.61
C PHE A 179 -6.81 -4.99 -17.07
N GLY A 180 -8.07 -4.64 -17.36
CA GLY A 180 -8.57 -4.49 -18.74
C GLY A 180 -7.66 -3.63 -19.62
N GLY A 181 -7.52 -2.35 -19.27
CA GLY A 181 -6.66 -1.44 -20.02
C GLY A 181 -5.17 -1.79 -19.95
N ILE A 182 -4.71 -2.41 -18.86
CA ILE A 182 -3.32 -2.90 -18.72
C ILE A 182 -3.03 -3.96 -19.80
N THR A 183 -3.95 -4.90 -20.00
CA THR A 183 -3.81 -5.94 -21.02
C THR A 183 -3.95 -5.39 -22.44
N GLU A 184 -4.87 -4.45 -22.68
CA GLU A 184 -5.03 -3.77 -23.98
C GLU A 184 -3.74 -3.05 -24.41
N LYS A 185 -3.06 -2.39 -23.47
CA LYS A 185 -1.81 -1.66 -23.70
C LYS A 185 -0.56 -2.53 -23.59
N ARG A 186 -0.72 -3.83 -23.33
CA ARG A 186 0.37 -4.82 -23.19
C ARG A 186 1.41 -4.43 -22.14
N LEU A 187 0.96 -3.81 -21.04
CA LEU A 187 1.85 -3.36 -19.97
C LEU A 187 2.14 -4.52 -19.02
N ALA A 188 3.42 -4.83 -18.81
CA ALA A 188 3.84 -5.83 -17.83
C ALA A 188 3.51 -5.37 -16.41
N VAL A 189 3.18 -6.33 -15.54
CA VAL A 189 2.82 -6.09 -14.14
C VAL A 189 3.80 -6.83 -13.24
N GLN A 190 4.34 -6.16 -12.23
CA GLN A 190 5.19 -6.78 -11.22
C GLN A 190 4.41 -6.99 -9.91
N PRO A 191 4.12 -8.25 -9.52
CA PRO A 191 3.55 -8.55 -8.22
C PRO A 191 4.56 -8.31 -7.11
N LEU A 192 4.07 -7.84 -5.97
CA LEU A 192 4.80 -7.72 -4.71
C LEU A 192 4.03 -8.44 -3.61
N THR A 193 4.73 -8.89 -2.58
CA THR A 193 4.11 -9.24 -1.30
C THR A 193 4.55 -8.28 -0.22
N ILE A 194 3.59 -7.75 0.53
CA ILE A 194 3.82 -7.03 1.78
C ILE A 194 3.55 -7.98 2.94
N LEU A 195 4.56 -8.13 3.80
CA LEU A 195 4.49 -8.91 5.02
C LEU A 195 4.98 -8.08 6.19
N TYR A 196 4.18 -7.97 7.24
CA TYR A 196 4.68 -7.49 8.53
C TYR A 196 5.24 -8.68 9.30
N THR A 197 6.49 -8.58 9.73
CA THR A 197 7.23 -9.71 10.31
C THR A 197 7.35 -9.62 11.82
N HIS A 198 7.48 -8.42 12.39
CA HIS A 198 7.71 -8.24 13.82
C HIS A 198 7.04 -6.99 14.39
N ILE A 199 6.66 -7.09 15.67
CA ILE A 199 6.33 -5.98 16.57
C ILE A 199 7.41 -5.94 17.66
N GLY A 200 8.31 -4.97 17.57
CA GLY A 200 9.49 -4.91 18.43
C GLY A 200 10.39 -6.12 18.23
N ARG A 201 10.47 -6.96 19.26
CA ARG A 201 11.24 -8.21 19.25
C ARG A 201 10.39 -9.44 18.94
N HIS A 202 9.06 -9.31 18.93
CA HIS A 202 8.16 -10.44 18.78
C HIS A 202 7.79 -10.64 17.32
N PRO A 203 7.83 -11.87 16.78
CA PRO A 203 7.31 -12.15 15.46
C PRO A 203 5.80 -11.92 15.42
N ILE A 204 5.29 -11.56 14.25
CA ILE A 204 3.85 -11.50 14.02
C ILE A 204 3.31 -12.92 13.86
N THR A 205 2.25 -13.22 14.59
CA THR A 205 1.55 -14.51 14.63
C THR A 205 0.04 -14.29 14.44
N PRO A 206 -0.77 -15.33 14.18
CA PRO A 206 -2.22 -15.19 14.08
C PRO A 206 -2.86 -14.55 15.31
N GLU A 207 -2.27 -14.72 16.50
CA GLU A 207 -2.79 -14.20 17.77
C GLU A 207 -2.53 -12.70 17.93
N ASN A 208 -1.50 -12.15 17.28
CA ASN A 208 -1.09 -10.75 17.45
C ASN A 208 -1.19 -9.90 16.17
N LYS A 209 -1.45 -10.50 15.00
CA LYS A 209 -1.46 -9.79 13.69
C LYS A 209 -2.44 -8.62 13.64
N ASP A 210 -3.58 -8.72 14.32
CA ASP A 210 -4.62 -7.68 14.40
C ASP A 210 -4.12 -6.39 15.06
N GLN A 211 -2.92 -6.41 15.66
CA GLN A 211 -2.27 -5.19 16.13
C GLN A 211 -1.69 -4.34 15.01
N VAL A 212 -1.50 -4.91 13.82
CA VAL A 212 -0.92 -4.27 12.63
C VAL A 212 -1.87 -4.34 11.44
N TYR A 213 -2.60 -5.44 11.31
CA TYR A 213 -3.52 -5.73 10.22
C TYR A 213 -4.85 -5.02 10.47
N TRP A 214 -5.29 -4.25 9.48
CA TRP A 214 -6.47 -3.41 9.58
C TRP A 214 -7.47 -3.78 8.49
N TYR A 215 -8.29 -4.79 8.75
CA TYR A 215 -9.23 -5.36 7.78
C TYR A 215 -10.66 -5.49 8.31
N ARG A 216 -10.83 -5.38 9.64
CA ARG A 216 -12.14 -5.55 10.26
C ARG A 216 -12.96 -4.28 10.10
N THR A 217 -14.25 -4.43 9.81
CA THR A 217 -15.16 -3.30 9.54
C THR A 217 -15.54 -2.51 10.79
N ASP A 218 -15.39 -3.10 11.98
CA ASP A 218 -15.66 -2.48 13.28
C ASP A 218 -14.47 -1.67 13.83
N GLN A 219 -13.29 -1.77 13.21
CA GLN A 219 -12.10 -1.05 13.67
C GLN A 219 -12.11 0.41 13.24
N ASN A 220 -12.12 1.32 14.22
CA ASN A 220 -11.92 2.74 13.98
C ASN A 220 -10.45 3.02 13.58
N PHE A 221 -10.26 3.77 12.48
CA PHE A 221 -8.93 4.14 11.99
C PHE A 221 -8.07 4.87 13.03
N LEU A 222 -8.62 5.86 13.75
CA LEU A 222 -7.85 6.64 14.72
C LEU A 222 -7.44 5.79 15.93
N SER A 223 -8.32 4.92 16.41
CA SER A 223 -8.01 3.99 17.49
C SER A 223 -6.89 3.01 17.10
N HIS A 224 -6.97 2.45 15.88
CA HIS A 224 -5.91 1.57 15.37
C HIS A 224 -4.61 2.32 15.11
N ALA A 225 -4.67 3.54 14.56
CA ALA A 225 -3.49 4.38 14.37
C ALA A 225 -2.82 4.69 15.71
N TRP A 226 -3.59 5.04 16.73
CA TRP A 226 -3.06 5.28 18.08
C TRP A 226 -2.38 4.04 18.67
N GLN A 227 -2.95 2.86 18.45
CA GLN A 227 -2.32 1.60 18.86
C GLN A 227 -0.95 1.40 18.20
N ILE A 228 -0.86 1.63 16.88
CA ILE A 228 0.41 1.55 16.14
C ILE A 228 1.45 2.54 16.68
N LEU A 229 1.04 3.78 16.99
CA LEU A 229 1.96 4.78 17.51
C LEU A 229 2.52 4.41 18.90
N LYS A 230 1.71 3.74 19.73
CA LYS A 230 2.17 3.24 21.04
C LYS A 230 3.05 1.98 20.93
N ALA A 231 2.88 1.19 19.87
CA ALA A 231 3.58 -0.07 19.69
C ALA A 231 5.11 0.13 19.54
N PRO A 232 5.92 -0.90 19.86
CA PRO A 232 7.33 -0.93 19.50
C PRO A 232 7.57 -0.77 17.99
N ASN A 233 8.84 -0.69 17.57
CA ASN A 233 9.16 -0.59 16.16
C ASN A 233 8.62 -1.80 15.37
N LEU A 234 7.91 -1.55 14.28
CA LEU A 234 7.39 -2.56 13.37
C LEU A 234 8.45 -2.89 12.32
N LYS A 235 8.47 -4.14 11.87
CA LYS A 235 9.27 -4.56 10.71
C LYS A 235 8.35 -5.08 9.63
N ALA A 236 8.53 -4.60 8.40
CA ALA A 236 7.85 -5.08 7.21
C ALA A 236 8.87 -5.47 6.14
N THR A 237 8.52 -6.48 5.35
CA THR A 237 9.26 -6.92 4.17
C THR A 237 8.37 -6.71 2.95
N VAL A 238 8.96 -6.16 1.89
CA VAL A 238 8.38 -6.11 0.55
C VAL A 238 9.16 -7.06 -0.35
N LEU A 239 8.53 -8.16 -0.74
CA LEU A 239 9.09 -9.15 -1.66
C LEU A 239 8.69 -8.81 -3.10
N PHE A 240 9.66 -8.61 -3.98
CA PHE A 240 9.45 -8.40 -5.41
C PHE A 240 9.44 -9.74 -6.13
N HIS A 241 8.33 -10.05 -6.82
CA HIS A 241 8.20 -11.24 -7.65
C HIS A 241 8.60 -10.98 -9.10
N LYS A 242 8.79 -12.04 -9.89
CA LYS A 242 9.02 -11.93 -11.33
C LYS A 242 7.82 -11.26 -12.00
N SER A 243 8.08 -10.25 -12.83
CA SER A 243 7.08 -9.56 -13.64
C SER A 243 6.38 -10.51 -14.61
N GLU A 244 5.15 -10.18 -14.95
CA GLU A 244 4.28 -10.95 -15.84
C GLU A 244 3.80 -10.09 -16.98
N ALA A 245 3.95 -10.60 -18.21
CA ALA A 245 3.36 -10.00 -19.38
C ALA A 245 1.86 -10.35 -19.45
N PRO A 246 1.00 -9.42 -19.86
CA PRO A 246 -0.40 -9.72 -20.03
C PRO A 246 -0.63 -10.67 -21.23
N PRO A 247 -1.71 -11.45 -21.23
CA PRO A 247 -2.12 -12.22 -22.39
C PRO A 247 -2.46 -11.29 -23.58
N ILE A 248 -2.35 -11.81 -24.80
CA ILE A 248 -2.68 -11.08 -26.03
C ILE A 248 -4.19 -11.15 -26.26
N ASN A 249 -4.84 -9.98 -26.41
CA ASN A 249 -6.28 -9.85 -26.68
C ASN A 249 -7.16 -10.74 -25.79
N PRO A 250 -7.05 -10.63 -24.46
CA PRO A 250 -7.81 -11.50 -23.58
C PRO A 250 -9.30 -11.21 -23.68
N ASP A 251 -10.09 -12.27 -23.68
CA ASP A 251 -11.50 -12.18 -23.31
C ASP A 251 -11.64 -12.04 -21.78
N ARG A 252 -12.87 -12.16 -21.28
CA ARG A 252 -13.13 -12.06 -19.84
C ARG A 252 -12.45 -13.16 -19.03
N GLU A 253 -12.25 -14.33 -19.60
CA GLU A 253 -11.60 -15.45 -18.94
C GLU A 253 -10.09 -15.22 -18.89
N GLY A 254 -9.47 -14.81 -20.00
CA GLY A 254 -8.06 -14.45 -20.03
C GLY A 254 -7.68 -13.33 -19.05
N LEU A 255 -8.57 -12.35 -18.82
CA LEU A 255 -8.39 -11.33 -17.78
C LEU A 255 -8.41 -11.92 -16.36
N ARG A 256 -9.29 -12.89 -16.10
CA ARG A 256 -9.38 -13.57 -14.80
C ARG A 256 -8.15 -14.43 -14.56
N GLU A 257 -7.70 -15.18 -15.56
CA GLU A 257 -6.48 -15.97 -15.48
C GLU A 257 -5.25 -15.10 -15.23
N PHE A 258 -5.12 -13.96 -15.91
CA PHE A 258 -4.02 -13.04 -15.68
C PHE A 258 -4.04 -12.50 -14.24
N ALA A 259 -5.19 -12.04 -13.76
CA ALA A 259 -5.36 -11.60 -12.38
C ALA A 259 -5.01 -12.71 -11.37
N GLU A 260 -5.40 -13.95 -11.66
CA GLU A 260 -5.12 -15.11 -10.82
C GLU A 260 -3.62 -15.46 -10.81
N ARG A 261 -2.92 -15.43 -11.95
CA ARG A 261 -1.45 -15.62 -11.98
C ARG A 261 -0.72 -14.58 -11.11
N LEU A 262 -1.14 -13.31 -11.20
CA LEU A 262 -0.58 -12.24 -10.37
C LEU A 262 -0.88 -12.44 -8.88
N ARG A 263 -2.09 -12.90 -8.54
CA ARG A 263 -2.49 -13.25 -7.17
C ARG A 263 -1.65 -14.41 -6.63
N GLN A 264 -1.49 -15.49 -7.40
CA GLN A 264 -0.70 -16.67 -7.00
C GLN A 264 0.75 -16.31 -6.71
N LYS A 265 1.38 -15.49 -7.56
CA LYS A 265 2.73 -14.96 -7.28
C LYS A 265 2.77 -14.15 -6.01
N THR A 266 1.81 -13.25 -5.81
CA THR A 266 1.69 -12.46 -4.57
C THR A 266 1.52 -13.36 -3.34
N ALA A 267 0.82 -14.48 -3.46
CA ALA A 267 0.61 -15.44 -2.38
C ALA A 267 1.86 -16.26 -2.02
N GLN A 268 2.82 -16.44 -2.94
CA GLN A 268 4.07 -17.16 -2.66
C GLN A 268 4.91 -16.51 -1.56
N GLY A 269 4.74 -15.20 -1.32
CA GLY A 269 5.44 -14.48 -0.24
C GLY A 269 4.67 -14.41 1.08
N VAL A 270 3.44 -14.91 1.14
CA VAL A 270 2.61 -14.86 2.35
C VAL A 270 2.88 -16.15 3.15
N PRO A 271 3.22 -16.04 4.45
CA PRO A 271 3.48 -17.22 5.27
C PRO A 271 2.21 -18.07 5.41
N VAL A 272 2.38 -19.39 5.36
CA VAL A 272 1.32 -20.32 5.76
C VAL A 272 1.31 -20.38 7.28
N TRP A 273 0.34 -19.69 7.89
CA TRP A 273 0.16 -19.69 9.34
C TRP A 273 -0.02 -21.13 9.85
N GLY A 274 0.86 -21.58 10.74
CA GLY A 274 0.88 -22.96 11.24
C GLY A 274 1.90 -23.89 10.57
N SER A 275 2.64 -23.43 9.56
CA SER A 275 3.89 -24.10 9.18
C SER A 275 4.99 -23.66 10.13
N THR A 276 5.36 -24.55 11.06
CA THR A 276 6.63 -24.42 11.79
C THR A 276 7.75 -24.42 10.76
N VAL A 277 8.43 -23.29 10.62
CA VAL A 277 9.78 -23.27 10.05
C VAL A 277 10.64 -23.99 11.09
N GLU A 278 10.89 -25.28 10.88
CA GLU A 278 12.00 -26.00 11.51
C GLU A 278 13.34 -25.41 11.06
#